data_AF-A0A0G2HRD6-F1
#
_entry.id   AF-A0A0G2HRD6-F1
#
_cell.length_a   1.000
_cell.length_b   1.000
_cell.length_c   1.000
_cell.angle_alpha   90.00
_cell.angle_beta   90.00
_cell.angle_gamma   90.00
#
_symmetry.space_group_name_H-M   'P 1'
#
loop_
_entity.id
_entity.type
_entity.pdbx_description
1 polymer ?
#
loop_
_entity_poly.entity_id
_entity_poly.type
_entity_poly.pdbx_seq_one_letter_code
_entity_poly.pdbx_strand_id
1 'polypeptide(L)'
;MIGGLANPDGKDNEVEVSCASSNCTWEDHGTGATHASIGLCSACLDTTEYVSGPDKGGNLTIPDYEAFINYGPGGQYMWVGYSNLTWASDLFTEEFTTAASVAISNFSMLMATTSPCTKRPDSGSYDCPHKISQSDNEYFDGLGDYIAASCALYPCMKEYRGTYTRSKYTEEIVRTQPALPNEQETTGYSYTNNYTAIRSPCILDDGDYFIDTSNTTLASHVINASTWYMPNNMSSAPHIPGRTWANITLTNQLDNSVTNTSVPNACLYKLDGTYASAMSNQMSNSLFSGDCSYDDSQAGHINCGESWWLAPLWGEMNATFESLEAAIDDFTTTVTNKLRMTGNGPDVKVGDEWTRSSTLGLVYESSTCTYFDQRWISLPLILVLICAFLLLWIIVKNYTDPDQPVWKGSVLPLMFFGLHGPGGPVQNARDGEALDRSATFVRNHGRAAPELGRIRDEAGRMWVQFHGGKDPGFVDLGTSKNHRDAEASVSSLLAGQGKPKR
;
A
#
# COMPACT_ATOMS: atom_id res chain seq x y z
N MET A 1 -11.83 7.09 -16.73
CA MET A 1 -13.01 6.47 -17.38
C MET A 1 -12.59 5.61 -18.55
N ILE A 2 -11.98 6.17 -19.61
CA ILE A 2 -11.47 5.39 -20.77
C ILE A 2 -10.59 4.20 -20.37
N GLY A 3 -9.67 4.40 -19.41
CA GLY A 3 -8.84 3.31 -18.88
C GLY A 3 -9.60 2.14 -18.27
N GLY A 4 -10.87 2.33 -17.85
CA GLY A 4 -11.70 1.23 -17.35
C GLY A 4 -12.22 0.28 -18.44
N LEU A 5 -12.25 0.71 -19.71
CA LEU A 5 -12.55 -0.16 -20.86
C LEU A 5 -11.26 -0.69 -21.49
N ALA A 6 -10.25 0.17 -21.62
CA ALA A 6 -9.01 -0.18 -22.32
C ALA A 6 -8.01 -0.98 -21.46
N ASN A 7 -8.03 -0.81 -20.14
CA ASN A 7 -7.09 -1.44 -19.21
C ASN A 7 -7.66 -1.48 -17.78
N PRO A 8 -8.75 -2.23 -17.54
CA PRO A 8 -9.42 -2.27 -16.23
C PRO A 8 -8.47 -2.73 -15.10
N ASP A 9 -7.56 -3.66 -15.39
CA ASP A 9 -6.55 -4.19 -14.45
C ASP A 9 -5.35 -3.26 -14.22
N GLY A 10 -5.38 -2.04 -14.76
CA GLY A 10 -4.33 -1.05 -14.54
C GLY A 10 -4.19 -0.71 -13.06
N LYS A 11 -2.96 -0.65 -12.54
CA LYS A 11 -2.66 -0.30 -11.13
C LYS A 11 -3.30 1.02 -10.68
N ASP A 12 -3.47 1.96 -11.60
CA ASP A 12 -4.11 3.23 -11.29
C ASP A 12 -5.58 3.04 -10.87
N ASN A 13 -6.23 1.93 -11.22
CA ASN A 13 -7.63 1.65 -10.91
C ASN A 13 -7.82 0.93 -9.56
N GLU A 14 -6.73 0.54 -8.89
CA GLU A 14 -6.78 -0.08 -7.56
C GLU A 14 -7.08 0.97 -6.47
N VAL A 15 -7.78 0.55 -5.41
CA VAL A 15 -8.05 1.39 -4.25
C VAL A 15 -6.79 1.51 -3.40
N GLU A 16 -6.44 2.74 -3.00
CA GLU A 16 -5.32 3.00 -2.12
C GLU A 16 -5.63 2.54 -0.68
N VAL A 17 -4.82 1.63 -0.13
CA VAL A 17 -4.93 1.14 1.25
C VAL A 17 -3.60 1.27 1.97
N SER A 18 -3.62 1.92 3.13
CA SER A 18 -2.46 2.06 4.02
C SER A 18 -2.60 1.13 5.22
N CYS A 19 -1.69 0.17 5.36
CA CYS A 19 -1.65 -0.79 6.47
C CYS A 19 -0.22 -0.96 6.98
N ALA A 20 0.08 -0.43 8.16
CA ALA A 20 1.45 -0.40 8.71
C ALA A 20 2.01 -1.81 9.05
N SER A 21 1.17 -2.73 9.53
CA SER A 21 1.61 -4.05 10.00
C SER A 21 1.50 -5.17 8.96
N SER A 22 1.11 -4.85 7.72
CA SER A 22 0.77 -5.80 6.64
C SER A 22 -0.41 -6.77 6.94
N ASN A 23 -1.06 -6.61 8.08
CA ASN A 23 -2.23 -7.39 8.51
C ASN A 23 -3.26 -6.45 9.16
N CYS A 24 -4.20 -5.98 8.33
CA CYS A 24 -5.27 -5.09 8.75
C CYS A 24 -6.63 -5.75 8.50
N THR A 25 -7.54 -5.55 9.43
CA THR A 25 -8.92 -6.03 9.34
C THR A 25 -9.88 -4.92 9.67
N TRP A 26 -11.03 -4.92 9.01
CA TRP A 26 -12.12 -4.01 9.32
C TRP A 26 -13.19 -4.76 10.10
N GLU A 27 -13.90 -4.04 10.97
CA GLU A 27 -14.95 -4.64 11.77
C GLU A 27 -16.14 -5.00 10.89
N ASP A 28 -16.62 -6.23 11.04
CA ASP A 28 -17.89 -6.67 10.48
C ASP A 28 -18.87 -6.73 11.65
N HIS A 29 -19.81 -5.79 11.67
CA HIS A 29 -20.88 -5.77 12.66
C HIS A 29 -21.96 -6.82 12.32
N GLY A 30 -21.62 -8.02 11.88
CA GLY A 30 -22.58 -9.09 11.60
C GLY A 30 -23.49 -8.87 10.38
N THR A 31 -23.23 -7.86 9.53
CA THR A 31 -23.92 -7.70 8.24
C THR A 31 -23.20 -8.44 7.12
N GLY A 32 -22.00 -8.95 7.39
CA GLY A 32 -21.13 -9.52 6.37
C GLY A 32 -20.32 -8.47 5.62
N ALA A 33 -20.53 -7.17 5.87
CA ALA A 33 -19.94 -6.07 5.15
C ALA A 33 -19.14 -5.17 6.10
N THR A 34 -17.90 -4.89 5.72
CA THR A 34 -16.97 -4.05 6.48
C THR A 34 -17.17 -2.57 6.22
N HIS A 35 -17.51 -2.19 4.99
CA HIS A 35 -17.73 -0.81 4.59
C HIS A 35 -18.60 -0.76 3.34
N ALA A 36 -19.03 0.43 2.95
CA ALA A 36 -19.82 0.62 1.74
C ALA A 36 -19.37 1.88 1.01
N SER A 37 -19.68 1.98 -0.28
CA SER A 37 -19.49 3.19 -1.06
C SER A 37 -20.59 3.35 -2.10
N ILE A 38 -20.84 4.59 -2.50
CA ILE A 38 -21.54 4.85 -3.76
C ILE A 38 -20.57 4.63 -4.92
N GLY A 39 -21.11 4.21 -6.05
CA GLY A 39 -20.38 3.99 -7.29
C GLY A 39 -21.33 3.81 -8.45
N LEU A 40 -20.85 3.10 -9.46
CA LEU A 40 -21.64 2.66 -10.59
C LEU A 40 -21.79 1.14 -10.59
N CYS A 41 -22.94 0.72 -11.09
CA CYS A 41 -23.26 -0.65 -11.38
C CYS A 41 -23.70 -0.76 -12.84
N SER A 42 -23.54 -1.94 -13.39
CA SER A 42 -24.05 -2.33 -14.69
C SER A 42 -25.16 -3.36 -14.55
N ALA A 43 -26.04 -3.39 -15.53
CA ALA A 43 -26.94 -4.49 -15.80
C ALA A 43 -27.03 -4.62 -17.32
N CYS A 44 -26.90 -5.82 -17.87
CA CYS A 44 -26.92 -6.05 -19.31
C CYS A 44 -27.94 -7.14 -19.66
N LEU A 45 -28.51 -7.04 -20.86
CA LEU A 45 -29.40 -8.02 -21.47
C LEU A 45 -28.80 -8.50 -22.78
N ASP A 46 -28.89 -9.80 -23.04
CA ASP A 46 -28.60 -10.35 -24.36
C ASP A 46 -29.77 -10.01 -25.28
N THR A 47 -29.51 -9.17 -26.27
CA THR A 47 -30.53 -8.70 -27.23
C THR A 47 -30.28 -9.24 -28.63
N THR A 48 -29.47 -10.30 -28.75
CA THR A 48 -29.10 -10.92 -30.02
C THR A 48 -30.32 -11.39 -30.82
N GLU A 49 -31.41 -11.80 -30.16
CA GLU A 49 -32.63 -12.25 -30.83
C GLU A 49 -33.38 -11.15 -31.60
N TYR A 50 -33.14 -9.87 -31.29
CA TYR A 50 -33.76 -8.73 -31.97
C TYR A 50 -32.95 -8.25 -33.17
N VAL A 51 -31.78 -8.84 -33.43
CA VAL A 51 -31.01 -8.53 -34.63
C VAL A 51 -31.79 -8.99 -35.85
N SER A 52 -31.92 -8.07 -36.80
CA SER A 52 -32.64 -8.25 -38.05
C SER A 52 -31.73 -7.99 -39.24
N GLY A 53 -32.11 -8.54 -40.39
CA GLY A 53 -31.28 -8.52 -41.61
C GLY A 53 -30.68 -9.91 -41.89
N PRO A 54 -29.66 -9.97 -42.77
CA PRO A 54 -29.07 -8.86 -43.51
C PRO A 54 -30.08 -8.21 -44.50
N ASP A 55 -30.12 -6.88 -44.56
CA ASP A 55 -30.90 -6.14 -45.57
C ASP A 55 -30.26 -6.24 -46.97
N LYS A 56 -30.83 -5.57 -48.00
CA LYS A 56 -30.28 -5.57 -49.37
C LYS A 56 -28.83 -5.06 -49.47
N GLY A 57 -28.38 -4.24 -48.52
CA GLY A 57 -27.01 -3.74 -48.41
C GLY A 57 -26.07 -4.65 -47.61
N GLY A 58 -26.57 -5.74 -47.02
CA GLY A 58 -25.80 -6.61 -46.13
C GLY A 58 -25.76 -6.12 -44.69
N ASN A 59 -26.60 -5.15 -44.32
CA ASN A 59 -26.61 -4.58 -42.98
C ASN A 59 -27.43 -5.46 -42.03
N LEU A 60 -26.86 -5.75 -40.87
CA LEU A 60 -27.54 -6.32 -39.71
C LEU A 60 -27.86 -5.17 -38.76
N THR A 61 -29.09 -5.13 -38.23
CA THR A 61 -29.57 -4.01 -37.42
C THR A 61 -30.34 -4.48 -36.20
N ILE A 62 -30.19 -3.76 -35.08
CA ILE A 62 -31.11 -3.85 -33.93
C ILE A 62 -32.12 -2.70 -33.98
N PRO A 63 -33.25 -2.74 -33.25
CA PRO A 63 -34.28 -1.70 -33.27
C PRO A 63 -33.90 -0.36 -32.61
N ASP A 64 -32.60 -0.03 -32.58
CA ASP A 64 -32.05 1.25 -32.12
C ASP A 64 -31.74 2.18 -33.31
N TYR A 65 -31.65 3.48 -33.02
CA TYR A 65 -31.39 4.49 -34.04
C TYR A 65 -29.98 4.34 -34.63
N GLU A 66 -29.89 4.20 -35.95
CA GLU A 66 -28.61 4.07 -36.70
C GLU A 66 -27.73 2.89 -36.29
N ALA A 67 -28.31 1.88 -35.62
CA ALA A 67 -27.59 0.70 -35.18
C ALA A 67 -27.44 -0.31 -36.32
N PHE A 68 -26.25 -0.39 -36.91
CA PHE A 68 -25.95 -1.41 -37.93
C PHE A 68 -24.51 -1.90 -37.90
N ILE A 69 -24.32 -3.14 -38.39
CA ILE A 69 -23.02 -3.70 -38.76
C ILE A 69 -23.09 -4.31 -40.16
N ASN A 70 -21.95 -4.47 -40.83
CA ASN A 70 -21.83 -5.00 -42.18
C ASN A 70 -20.47 -5.71 -42.37
N TYR A 71 -20.52 -6.91 -42.96
CA TYR A 71 -19.38 -7.79 -43.23
C TYR A 71 -18.58 -7.47 -44.50
N GLY A 72 -18.84 -6.35 -45.16
CA GLY A 72 -18.13 -5.90 -46.35
C GLY A 72 -16.66 -5.53 -46.08
N PRO A 73 -15.81 -5.48 -47.12
CA PRO A 73 -14.45 -4.96 -46.99
C PRO A 73 -14.46 -3.51 -46.48
N GLY A 74 -13.83 -3.25 -45.34
CA GLY A 74 -13.91 -1.94 -44.67
C GLY A 74 -15.29 -1.64 -44.07
N GLY A 75 -16.13 -2.67 -43.91
CA GLY A 75 -17.45 -2.58 -43.30
C GLY A 75 -17.37 -2.29 -41.80
N GLN A 76 -18.51 -1.86 -41.24
CA GLN A 76 -18.66 -1.59 -39.82
C GLN A 76 -18.92 -2.89 -39.08
N TYR A 77 -17.92 -3.41 -38.36
CA TYR A 77 -18.01 -4.70 -37.66
C TYR A 77 -18.51 -4.54 -36.22
N MET A 78 -18.50 -3.32 -35.68
CA MET A 78 -19.03 -3.03 -34.36
C MET A 78 -19.71 -1.68 -34.35
N TRP A 79 -20.81 -1.60 -33.62
CA TRP A 79 -21.54 -0.39 -33.30
C TRP A 79 -21.83 -0.38 -31.81
N VAL A 80 -21.63 0.78 -31.18
CA VAL A 80 -22.03 1.06 -29.80
C VAL A 80 -22.71 2.42 -29.79
N GLY A 81 -23.90 2.50 -29.20
CA GLY A 81 -24.62 3.77 -29.18
C GLY A 81 -25.71 3.83 -28.13
N TYR A 82 -26.18 5.05 -27.86
CA TYR A 82 -27.29 5.31 -26.95
C TYR A 82 -28.53 4.50 -27.34
N SER A 83 -29.20 3.93 -26.35
CA SER A 83 -30.45 3.22 -26.51
C SER A 83 -31.49 3.66 -25.48
N ASN A 84 -32.75 3.76 -25.91
CA ASN A 84 -33.86 3.96 -24.99
C ASN A 84 -34.39 2.62 -24.42
N LEU A 85 -33.87 1.48 -24.90
CA LEU A 85 -34.19 0.11 -24.48
C LEU A 85 -35.68 -0.29 -24.59
N THR A 86 -36.55 0.60 -25.10
CA THR A 86 -38.01 0.39 -25.12
C THR A 86 -38.43 -0.79 -26.00
N TRP A 87 -37.62 -1.11 -27.01
CA TRP A 87 -37.86 -2.21 -27.94
C TRP A 87 -37.55 -3.59 -27.34
N ALA A 88 -36.74 -3.65 -26.27
CA ALA A 88 -36.36 -4.88 -25.55
C ALA A 88 -37.13 -5.04 -24.22
N SER A 89 -38.20 -4.28 -24.03
CA SER A 89 -38.92 -4.21 -22.73
C SER A 89 -39.49 -5.56 -22.26
N ASP A 90 -39.71 -6.50 -23.17
CA ASP A 90 -40.17 -7.86 -22.89
C ASP A 90 -39.09 -8.78 -22.29
N LEU A 91 -37.81 -8.43 -22.43
CA LEU A 91 -36.69 -9.09 -21.75
C LEU A 91 -36.41 -8.53 -20.34
N PHE A 92 -37.09 -7.46 -19.93
CA PHE A 92 -36.74 -6.78 -18.69
C PHE A 92 -37.10 -7.62 -17.47
N THR A 93 -36.08 -7.92 -16.66
CA THR A 93 -36.29 -8.40 -15.29
C THR A 93 -36.70 -7.23 -14.38
N GLU A 94 -37.25 -7.53 -13.21
CA GLU A 94 -37.58 -6.48 -12.21
C GLU A 94 -36.33 -5.68 -11.80
N GLU A 95 -35.20 -6.38 -11.66
CA GLU A 95 -33.90 -5.78 -11.35
C GLU A 95 -33.42 -4.87 -12.49
N PHE A 96 -33.47 -5.34 -13.73
CA PHE A 96 -33.07 -4.53 -14.89
C PHE A 96 -33.98 -3.33 -15.08
N THR A 97 -35.30 -3.48 -14.90
CA THR A 97 -36.27 -2.38 -14.98
C THR A 97 -35.93 -1.28 -13.98
N THR A 98 -35.59 -1.67 -12.75
CA THR A 98 -35.19 -0.73 -11.71
C THR A 98 -33.89 -0.03 -12.09
N ALA A 99 -32.87 -0.80 -12.50
CA ALA A 99 -31.58 -0.27 -12.97
C ALA A 99 -31.74 0.73 -14.12
N ALA A 100 -32.45 0.35 -15.18
CA ALA A 100 -32.67 1.17 -16.38
C ALA A 100 -33.45 2.45 -16.07
N SER A 101 -34.37 2.43 -15.10
CA SER A 101 -35.16 3.60 -14.69
C SER A 101 -34.34 4.68 -13.99
N VAL A 102 -33.24 4.31 -13.32
CA VAL A 102 -32.32 5.23 -12.63
C VAL A 102 -30.96 5.31 -13.31
N ALA A 103 -30.84 4.76 -14.51
CA ALA A 103 -29.61 4.76 -15.27
C ALA A 103 -29.18 6.16 -15.66
N ILE A 104 -27.88 6.40 -15.60
CA ILE A 104 -27.24 7.59 -16.15
C ILE A 104 -26.83 7.37 -17.60
N SER A 105 -26.71 6.13 -18.05
CA SER A 105 -26.43 5.82 -19.46
C SER A 105 -27.04 4.47 -19.82
N ASN A 106 -27.88 4.48 -20.85
CA ASN A 106 -28.43 3.29 -21.48
C ASN A 106 -27.85 3.24 -22.90
N PHE A 107 -27.27 2.10 -23.26
CA PHE A 107 -26.65 1.91 -24.57
C PHE A 107 -26.80 0.48 -25.04
N SER A 108 -26.74 0.31 -26.35
CA SER A 108 -26.72 -1.00 -26.99
C SER A 108 -25.42 -1.16 -27.77
N MET A 109 -25.03 -2.41 -27.93
CA MET A 109 -23.86 -2.84 -28.67
C MET A 109 -24.30 -3.90 -29.67
N LEU A 110 -23.82 -3.78 -30.90
CA LEU A 110 -24.00 -4.77 -31.96
C LEU A 110 -22.64 -5.02 -32.59
N MET A 111 -22.21 -6.27 -32.65
CA MET A 111 -20.90 -6.59 -33.22
C MET A 111 -20.83 -7.95 -33.89
N ALA A 112 -19.94 -8.03 -34.87
CA ALA A 112 -19.52 -9.25 -35.54
C ALA A 112 -18.66 -10.11 -34.60
N THR A 113 -18.91 -11.42 -34.56
CA THR A 113 -18.18 -12.38 -33.73
C THR A 113 -18.17 -13.76 -34.38
N THR A 114 -17.24 -14.62 -34.00
CA THR A 114 -17.18 -16.03 -34.42
C THR A 114 -17.44 -16.98 -33.25
N SER A 115 -17.68 -16.44 -32.05
CA SER A 115 -17.85 -17.22 -30.83
C SER A 115 -18.99 -18.26 -30.85
N PRO A 116 -20.16 -18.03 -31.48
CA PRO A 116 -21.20 -19.06 -31.56
C PRO A 116 -20.96 -20.06 -32.69
N CYS A 117 -19.93 -19.86 -33.52
CA CYS A 117 -19.69 -20.65 -34.71
C CYS A 117 -18.74 -21.83 -34.49
N THR A 118 -18.88 -22.85 -35.32
CA THR A 118 -17.92 -23.95 -35.40
C THR A 118 -17.03 -23.80 -36.64
N LYS A 119 -15.72 -23.80 -36.45
CA LYS A 119 -14.76 -23.71 -37.57
C LYS A 119 -14.83 -24.97 -38.44
N ARG A 120 -14.98 -24.81 -39.77
CA ARG A 120 -14.98 -25.96 -40.69
C ARG A 120 -13.55 -26.53 -40.82
N PRO A 121 -13.37 -27.87 -40.81
CA PRO A 121 -12.04 -28.49 -40.73
C PRO A 121 -11.14 -28.24 -41.94
N ASP A 122 -11.71 -27.99 -43.13
CA ASP A 122 -10.98 -27.92 -44.40
C ASP A 122 -11.14 -26.58 -45.14
N SER A 123 -11.84 -25.61 -44.55
CA SER A 123 -12.05 -24.28 -45.10
C SER A 123 -11.82 -23.23 -44.02
N GLY A 124 -11.33 -22.04 -44.41
CA GLY A 124 -11.20 -20.89 -43.50
C GLY A 124 -12.53 -20.29 -43.05
N SER A 125 -13.64 -21.01 -43.27
CA SER A 125 -15.01 -20.55 -43.03
C SER A 125 -15.62 -21.20 -41.79
N TYR A 126 -16.64 -20.53 -41.27
CA TYR A 126 -17.36 -20.88 -40.06
C TYR A 126 -18.74 -21.45 -40.39
N ASP A 127 -19.21 -22.37 -39.56
CA ASP A 127 -20.58 -22.83 -39.53
C ASP A 127 -21.28 -22.18 -38.34
N CYS A 128 -22.15 -21.21 -38.63
CA CYS A 128 -22.74 -20.33 -37.62
C CYS A 128 -24.26 -20.55 -37.50
N PRO A 129 -24.85 -20.38 -36.30
CA PRO A 129 -26.28 -20.49 -36.08
C PRO A 129 -27.13 -19.56 -36.94
N HIS A 130 -26.68 -18.32 -37.12
CA HIS A 130 -27.43 -17.32 -37.89
C HIS A 130 -26.90 -17.18 -39.32
N LYS A 131 -27.82 -16.93 -40.25
CA LYS A 131 -27.48 -16.66 -41.65
C LYS A 131 -27.16 -15.19 -41.82
N ILE A 132 -25.89 -14.89 -42.01
CA ILE A 132 -25.40 -13.52 -42.28
C ILE A 132 -25.38 -13.16 -43.77
N SER A 133 -25.86 -14.05 -44.64
CA SER A 133 -25.93 -13.84 -46.08
C SER A 133 -27.37 -13.86 -46.59
N GLN A 134 -27.68 -13.03 -47.59
CA GLN A 134 -28.95 -13.09 -48.30
C GLN A 134 -29.08 -14.42 -49.05
N SER A 135 -30.31 -14.90 -49.24
CA SER A 135 -30.64 -16.25 -49.68
C SER A 135 -30.01 -16.71 -51.01
N ASP A 136 -29.44 -15.81 -51.80
CA ASP A 136 -28.98 -16.10 -53.16
C ASP A 136 -27.49 -15.75 -53.40
N ASN A 137 -26.83 -15.04 -52.48
CA ASN A 137 -25.41 -14.69 -52.58
C ASN A 137 -24.67 -15.32 -51.40
N GLU A 138 -23.74 -16.24 -51.65
CA GLU A 138 -22.88 -16.86 -50.62
C GLU A 138 -21.75 -15.94 -50.13
N TYR A 139 -21.77 -14.65 -50.51
CA TYR A 139 -20.63 -13.74 -50.36
C TYR A 139 -20.20 -13.56 -48.89
N PHE A 140 -21.14 -13.55 -47.95
CA PHE A 140 -20.85 -13.43 -46.52
C PHE A 140 -20.94 -14.78 -45.78
N ASP A 141 -21.22 -15.89 -46.49
CA ASP A 141 -21.41 -17.17 -45.83
C ASP A 141 -20.11 -17.67 -45.18
N GLY A 142 -20.19 -18.02 -43.90
CA GLY A 142 -19.07 -18.51 -43.11
C GLY A 142 -17.98 -17.48 -42.78
N LEU A 143 -18.25 -16.18 -42.87
CA LEU A 143 -17.36 -15.14 -42.33
C LEU A 143 -17.48 -15.01 -40.80
N GLY A 144 -18.65 -15.29 -40.23
CA GLY A 144 -18.91 -15.18 -38.79
C GLY A 144 -20.40 -15.13 -38.48
N ASP A 145 -20.72 -14.64 -37.29
CA ASP A 145 -22.05 -14.44 -36.72
C ASP A 145 -22.09 -13.10 -35.97
N TYR A 146 -23.17 -12.75 -35.31
CA TYR A 146 -23.30 -11.49 -34.59
C TYR A 146 -23.73 -11.73 -33.15
N ILE A 147 -23.48 -10.72 -32.33
CA ILE A 147 -24.00 -10.64 -30.98
C ILE A 147 -24.46 -9.23 -30.69
N ALA A 148 -25.55 -9.12 -29.93
CA ALA A 148 -26.05 -7.84 -29.46
C ALA A 148 -26.27 -7.87 -27.94
N ALA A 149 -25.90 -6.79 -27.27
CA ALA A 149 -26.12 -6.63 -25.84
C ALA A 149 -26.57 -5.22 -25.55
N SER A 150 -27.51 -5.08 -24.63
CA SER A 150 -28.04 -3.79 -24.21
C SER A 150 -27.82 -3.61 -22.71
N CYS A 151 -27.14 -2.53 -22.33
CA CYS A 151 -26.67 -2.32 -20.97
C CYS A 151 -27.19 -1.00 -20.38
N ALA A 152 -27.43 -1.02 -19.07
CA ALA A 152 -27.77 0.12 -18.26
C ALA A 152 -26.67 0.35 -17.22
N LEU A 153 -26.13 1.57 -17.19
CA LEU A 153 -25.20 2.04 -16.17
C LEU A 153 -25.94 2.94 -15.20
N TYR A 154 -25.93 2.58 -13.92
CA TYR A 154 -26.73 3.28 -12.92
C TYR A 154 -25.94 3.51 -11.62
N PRO A 155 -26.22 4.61 -10.90
CA PRO A 155 -25.66 4.85 -9.58
C PRO A 155 -26.16 3.79 -8.59
N CYS A 156 -25.27 3.24 -7.79
CA CYS A 156 -25.58 2.22 -6.80
C CYS A 156 -24.67 2.33 -5.58
N MET A 157 -25.14 1.84 -4.44
CA MET A 157 -24.31 1.56 -3.28
C MET A 157 -23.86 0.10 -3.33
N LYS A 158 -22.55 -0.11 -3.18
CA LYS A 158 -21.93 -1.42 -3.02
C LYS A 158 -21.43 -1.54 -1.59
N GLU A 159 -21.75 -2.66 -0.95
CA GLU A 159 -21.24 -3.05 0.36
C GLU A 159 -20.13 -4.07 0.18
N TYR A 160 -18.99 -3.86 0.84
CA TYR A 160 -17.77 -4.61 0.60
C TYR A 160 -17.29 -5.33 1.86
N ARG A 161 -16.70 -6.50 1.65
CA ARG A 161 -15.88 -7.21 2.63
C ARG A 161 -14.41 -7.07 2.23
N GLY A 162 -13.73 -6.13 2.88
CA GLY A 162 -12.31 -5.87 2.68
C GLY A 162 -11.45 -6.76 3.57
N THR A 163 -10.39 -7.32 3.01
CA THR A 163 -9.35 -8.07 3.74
C THR A 163 -7.97 -7.64 3.26
N TYR A 164 -7.06 -7.40 4.20
CA TYR A 164 -5.68 -7.03 3.88
C TYR A 164 -4.74 -8.10 4.42
N THR A 165 -4.31 -9.02 3.54
CA THR A 165 -3.44 -10.13 3.93
C THR A 165 -2.22 -10.19 3.02
N ARG A 166 -1.03 -10.45 3.61
CA ARG A 166 0.24 -10.58 2.88
C ARG A 166 0.54 -9.38 1.96
N SER A 167 0.28 -8.16 2.45
CA SER A 167 0.47 -6.92 1.67
C SER A 167 -0.39 -6.80 0.41
N LYS A 168 -1.45 -7.61 0.28
CA LYS A 168 -2.44 -7.49 -0.78
C LYS A 168 -3.80 -7.18 -0.17
N TYR A 169 -4.42 -6.12 -0.68
CA TYR A 169 -5.81 -5.82 -0.39
C TYR A 169 -6.73 -6.59 -1.34
N THR A 170 -7.77 -7.20 -0.79
CA THR A 170 -8.81 -7.88 -1.57
C THR A 170 -10.18 -7.51 -1.03
N GLU A 171 -11.09 -7.13 -1.91
CA GLU A 171 -12.47 -6.79 -1.60
C GLU A 171 -13.42 -7.74 -2.31
N GLU A 172 -14.48 -8.13 -1.63
CA GLU A 172 -15.60 -8.86 -2.19
C GLU A 172 -16.88 -8.02 -2.03
N ILE A 173 -17.70 -7.96 -3.08
CA ILE A 173 -19.00 -7.28 -3.02
C ILE A 173 -19.99 -8.22 -2.32
N VAL A 174 -20.56 -7.74 -1.22
CA VAL A 174 -21.52 -8.48 -0.38
C VAL A 174 -22.94 -8.18 -0.81
N ARG A 175 -23.22 -6.90 -1.10
CA ARG A 175 -24.55 -6.44 -1.50
C ARG A 175 -24.45 -5.22 -2.40
N THR A 176 -25.35 -5.15 -3.37
CA THR A 176 -25.54 -4.01 -4.25
C THR A 176 -26.96 -3.49 -4.10
N GLN A 177 -27.13 -2.17 -4.06
CA GLN A 177 -28.44 -1.51 -4.02
C GLN A 177 -28.46 -0.30 -4.97
N PRO A 178 -29.47 -0.15 -5.83
CA PRO A 178 -29.62 1.06 -6.65
C PRO A 178 -29.74 2.31 -5.78
N ALA A 179 -29.09 3.40 -6.20
CA ALA A 179 -29.30 4.72 -5.62
C ALA A 179 -30.42 5.43 -6.36
N LEU A 180 -31.41 5.94 -5.64
CA LEU A 180 -32.59 6.55 -6.23
C LEU A 180 -32.49 8.08 -6.23
N PRO A 181 -33.09 8.78 -7.21
CA PRO A 181 -33.18 10.24 -7.17
C PRO A 181 -33.89 10.74 -5.90
N ASN A 182 -33.22 11.59 -5.13
CA ASN A 182 -33.76 12.19 -3.91
C ASN A 182 -34.42 13.53 -4.22
N GLU A 183 -35.75 13.51 -4.37
CA GLU A 183 -36.56 14.71 -4.64
C GLU A 183 -36.67 15.65 -3.43
N GLN A 184 -36.34 15.19 -2.22
CA GLN A 184 -36.44 16.00 -1.00
C GLN A 184 -35.22 16.91 -0.82
N GLU A 185 -34.09 16.58 -1.47
CA GLU A 185 -32.84 17.33 -1.39
C GLU A 185 -32.71 18.27 -2.60
N THR A 186 -33.67 19.18 -2.76
CA THR A 186 -33.59 20.22 -3.79
C THR A 186 -32.74 21.38 -3.29
N THR A 187 -31.60 21.60 -3.93
CA THR A 187 -30.91 22.89 -3.82
C THR A 187 -31.62 23.87 -4.77
N GLY A 188 -31.82 25.12 -4.37
CA GLY A 188 -32.55 26.13 -5.18
C GLY A 188 -31.93 26.47 -6.54
N TYR A 189 -30.86 25.77 -6.96
CA TYR A 189 -30.09 26.01 -8.17
C TYR A 189 -29.83 24.77 -9.05
N SER A 190 -30.16 23.54 -8.61
CA SER A 190 -29.94 22.34 -9.44
C SER A 190 -31.23 21.88 -10.13
N TYR A 191 -31.17 21.73 -11.45
CA TYR A 191 -32.24 21.11 -12.26
C TYR A 191 -32.28 19.58 -12.14
N THR A 192 -31.36 19.00 -11.36
CA THR A 192 -31.13 17.56 -11.24
C THR A 192 -31.14 17.15 -9.77
N ASN A 193 -31.81 16.04 -9.47
CA ASN A 193 -31.86 15.44 -8.14
C ASN A 193 -30.57 14.66 -7.85
N ASN A 194 -30.14 14.64 -6.59
CA ASN A 194 -29.02 13.80 -6.15
C ASN A 194 -29.46 12.34 -6.11
N TYR A 195 -28.59 11.41 -6.52
CA TYR A 195 -28.86 9.99 -6.33
C TYR A 195 -28.43 9.59 -4.93
N THR A 196 -29.32 8.97 -4.16
CA THR A 196 -29.09 8.61 -2.77
C THR A 196 -29.46 7.15 -2.53
N ALA A 197 -28.54 6.40 -1.94
CA ALA A 197 -28.77 5.06 -1.42
C ALA A 197 -28.67 5.08 0.11
N ILE A 198 -29.43 4.20 0.76
CA ILE A 198 -29.55 4.16 2.22
C ILE A 198 -28.99 2.84 2.71
N ARG A 199 -27.95 2.90 3.53
CA ARG A 199 -27.39 1.70 4.12
C ARG A 199 -28.33 1.15 5.18
N SER A 200 -28.83 -0.07 4.97
CA SER A 200 -29.72 -0.77 5.90
C SER A 200 -29.17 -2.16 6.25
N PRO A 201 -28.78 -2.42 7.51
CA PRO A 201 -28.81 -1.49 8.66
C PRO A 201 -27.73 -0.41 8.58
N CYS A 202 -28.02 0.77 9.13
CA CYS A 202 -27.03 1.80 9.38
C CYS A 202 -26.50 1.66 10.80
N ILE A 203 -25.19 1.67 10.95
CA ILE A 203 -24.53 1.58 12.25
C ILE A 203 -23.92 2.93 12.53
N LEU A 204 -24.31 3.53 13.65
CA LEU A 204 -23.80 4.82 14.08
C LEU A 204 -23.07 4.64 15.41
N ASP A 205 -21.91 5.29 15.51
CA ASP A 205 -21.17 5.41 16.76
C ASP A 205 -21.83 6.49 17.63
N ASP A 206 -22.89 6.09 18.31
CA ASP A 206 -23.68 6.93 19.21
C ASP A 206 -23.19 6.87 20.65
N GLY A 207 -21.90 6.52 20.84
CA GLY A 207 -21.28 6.29 22.14
C GLY A 207 -21.59 7.40 23.13
N ASP A 208 -22.01 6.99 24.34
CA ASP A 208 -22.41 7.86 25.45
C ASP A 208 -21.55 9.13 25.50
N TYR A 209 -22.20 10.26 25.27
CA TYR A 209 -21.59 11.57 25.39
C TYR A 209 -20.95 11.71 26.78
N PHE A 210 -19.63 11.94 26.82
CA PHE A 210 -18.91 12.34 28.02
C PHE A 210 -19.57 13.60 28.62
N ILE A 211 -20.39 13.45 29.66
CA ILE A 211 -20.54 14.51 30.65
C ILE A 211 -19.35 14.35 31.58
N ASP A 212 -18.30 15.12 31.31
CA ASP A 212 -17.10 15.23 32.13
C ASP A 212 -17.46 15.40 33.62
N THR A 213 -17.41 14.30 34.36
CA THR A 213 -17.19 14.33 35.81
C THR A 213 -16.56 13.00 36.26
N SER A 214 -15.30 13.08 36.66
CA SER A 214 -14.54 12.09 37.46
C SER A 214 -13.92 10.88 36.73
N ASN A 215 -12.75 11.13 36.16
CA ASN A 215 -11.50 10.42 36.45
C ASN A 215 -11.63 8.97 37.01
N THR A 216 -11.94 7.97 36.18
CA THR A 216 -11.40 6.60 36.31
C THR A 216 -11.63 5.76 35.04
N THR A 217 -10.53 5.18 34.53
CA THR A 217 -10.40 4.09 33.53
C THR A 217 -10.95 4.29 32.11
N LEU A 218 -10.10 4.86 31.24
CA LEU A 218 -10.31 5.06 29.79
C LEU A 218 -10.33 3.77 28.92
N ALA A 219 -9.98 2.60 29.46
CA ALA A 219 -9.67 1.42 28.63
C ALA A 219 -10.82 0.39 28.50
N SER A 220 -11.93 0.53 29.24
CA SER A 220 -13.02 -0.46 29.25
C SER A 220 -14.35 0.03 28.66
N HIS A 221 -14.44 1.27 28.18
CA HIS A 221 -15.69 1.88 27.73
C HIS A 221 -15.81 2.14 26.21
N VAL A 222 -14.82 1.70 25.42
CA VAL A 222 -14.78 1.88 23.96
C VAL A 222 -15.61 0.82 23.19
N ILE A 223 -16.30 -0.11 23.88
CA ILE A 223 -16.80 -1.34 23.22
C ILE A 223 -18.31 -1.34 22.91
N ASN A 224 -19.14 -0.38 23.37
CA ASN A 224 -20.60 -0.45 23.20
C ASN A 224 -21.26 0.81 22.61
N ALA A 225 -20.68 1.41 21.57
CA ALA A 225 -21.22 2.64 20.96
C ALA A 225 -21.96 2.42 19.62
N SER A 226 -21.94 1.22 19.04
CA SER A 226 -22.52 0.97 17.71
C SER A 226 -24.00 0.63 17.81
N THR A 227 -24.88 1.63 17.62
CA THR A 227 -26.34 1.41 17.60
C THR A 227 -26.82 1.15 16.18
N TRP A 228 -27.72 0.17 16.04
CA TRP A 228 -28.26 -0.25 14.75
C TRP A 228 -29.56 0.49 14.45
N TYR A 229 -29.57 1.15 13.30
CA TYR A 229 -30.74 1.83 12.77
C TYR A 229 -31.20 1.17 11.47
N MET A 230 -32.47 0.81 11.45
CA MET A 230 -33.21 0.36 10.29
C MET A 230 -33.97 1.55 9.66
N PRO A 231 -34.36 1.48 8.38
CA PRO A 231 -35.03 2.60 7.70
C PRO A 231 -36.25 3.17 8.45
N ASN A 232 -36.94 2.35 9.26
CA ASN A 232 -38.09 2.76 10.07
C ASN A 232 -37.74 3.51 11.37
N ASN A 233 -36.51 3.42 11.89
CA ASN A 233 -36.10 4.05 13.15
C ASN A 233 -34.88 4.98 13.00
N MET A 234 -34.31 5.14 11.80
CA MET A 234 -33.18 6.03 11.52
C MET A 234 -33.45 7.49 11.93
N SER A 235 -34.71 7.94 11.87
CA SER A 235 -35.10 9.28 12.31
C SER A 235 -35.04 9.50 13.83
N SER A 236 -34.97 8.41 14.61
CA SER A 236 -34.80 8.49 16.07
C SER A 236 -33.34 8.50 16.53
N ALA A 237 -32.38 8.45 15.60
CA ALA A 237 -30.96 8.56 15.96
C ALA A 237 -30.69 9.89 16.69
N PRO A 238 -29.81 9.91 17.71
CA PRO A 238 -29.59 11.11 18.50
C PRO A 238 -29.00 12.25 17.65
N HIS A 239 -29.48 13.46 17.89
CA HIS A 239 -28.93 14.68 17.29
C HIS A 239 -27.70 15.12 18.07
N ILE A 240 -26.53 14.70 17.59
CA ILE A 240 -25.26 14.99 18.21
C ILE A 240 -24.52 16.12 17.45
N PRO A 241 -23.75 17.01 18.11
CA PRO A 241 -22.95 18.03 17.43
C PRO A 241 -22.06 17.44 16.32
N GLY A 242 -22.11 18.04 15.13
CA GLY A 242 -21.36 17.60 13.95
C GLY A 242 -22.11 16.64 13.02
N ARG A 243 -23.17 15.96 13.51
CA ARG A 243 -23.99 15.08 12.65
C ARG A 243 -24.92 15.89 11.76
N THR A 244 -24.77 15.69 10.46
CA THR A 244 -25.67 16.28 9.46
C THR A 244 -26.79 15.32 9.08
N TRP A 245 -27.91 15.89 8.61
CA TRP A 245 -29.14 15.17 8.32
C TRP A 245 -29.65 15.56 6.93
N ALA A 246 -30.26 14.61 6.23
CA ALA A 246 -30.96 14.88 4.99
C ALA A 246 -32.34 14.23 4.99
N ASN A 247 -33.27 14.90 4.33
CA ASN A 247 -34.59 14.35 4.12
C ASN A 247 -34.54 13.43 2.90
N ILE A 248 -35.21 12.29 3.02
CA ILE A 248 -35.31 11.28 1.98
C ILE A 248 -36.76 10.78 1.89
N THR A 249 -37.11 10.28 0.72
CA THR A 249 -38.36 9.59 0.48
C THR A 249 -38.14 8.09 0.65
N LEU A 250 -38.83 7.47 1.61
CA LEU A 250 -38.85 6.02 1.80
C LEU A 250 -40.15 5.43 1.26
N THR A 251 -40.03 4.42 0.42
CA THR A 251 -41.17 3.61 -0.02
C THR A 251 -41.21 2.34 0.84
N ASN A 252 -42.32 2.13 1.55
CA ASN A 252 -42.54 0.91 2.30
C ASN A 252 -42.84 -0.25 1.33
N GLN A 253 -42.00 -1.29 1.34
CA GLN A 253 -42.14 -2.42 0.42
C GLN A 253 -43.43 -3.23 0.62
N LEU A 254 -44.06 -3.17 1.80
CA LEU A 254 -45.27 -3.95 2.10
C LEU A 254 -46.55 -3.28 1.59
N ASP A 255 -46.66 -1.96 1.73
CA ASP A 255 -47.90 -1.21 1.43
C ASP A 255 -47.73 -0.23 0.26
N ASN A 256 -46.55 -0.19 -0.36
CA ASN A 256 -46.13 0.80 -1.36
C ASN A 256 -46.37 2.25 -0.92
N SER A 257 -46.42 2.49 0.40
CA SER A 257 -46.69 3.80 0.98
C SER A 257 -45.41 4.62 1.02
N VAL A 258 -45.52 5.87 0.58
CA VAL A 258 -44.41 6.81 0.49
C VAL A 258 -44.38 7.67 1.75
N THR A 259 -43.25 7.68 2.46
CA THR A 259 -43.06 8.44 3.68
C THR A 259 -41.79 9.27 3.61
N ASN A 260 -41.89 10.56 3.97
CA ASN A 260 -40.73 11.44 4.03
C ASN A 260 -40.15 11.38 5.44
N THR A 261 -38.86 11.05 5.54
CA THR A 261 -38.17 10.93 6.83
C THR A 261 -36.81 11.63 6.79
N SER A 262 -36.32 12.03 7.96
CA SER A 262 -34.98 12.60 8.11
C SER A 262 -34.02 11.50 8.52
N VAL A 263 -32.90 11.37 7.79
CA VAL A 263 -31.88 10.35 8.03
C VAL A 263 -30.51 11.00 8.22
N PRO A 264 -29.69 10.50 9.15
CA PRO A 264 -28.30 10.95 9.29
C PRO A 264 -27.52 10.76 7.99
N ASN A 265 -26.76 11.77 7.56
CA ASN A 265 -25.96 11.67 6.33
C ASN A 265 -24.92 10.55 6.39
N ALA A 266 -24.44 10.17 7.59
CA ALA A 266 -23.57 9.01 7.78
C ALA A 266 -24.18 7.67 7.30
N CYS A 267 -25.52 7.59 7.21
CA CYS A 267 -26.25 6.43 6.68
C CYS A 267 -26.52 6.52 5.17
N LEU A 268 -26.19 7.66 4.53
CA LEU A 268 -26.54 7.98 3.17
C LEU A 268 -25.31 7.98 2.27
N TYR A 269 -25.45 7.33 1.12
CA TYR A 269 -24.44 7.27 0.08
C TYR A 269 -24.97 8.06 -1.11
N LYS A 270 -24.31 9.17 -1.45
CA LYS A 270 -24.84 10.17 -2.39
C LYS A 270 -23.93 10.41 -3.58
N LEU A 271 -24.53 10.49 -4.76
CA LEU A 271 -23.90 10.99 -5.97
C LEU A 271 -24.60 12.29 -6.37
N ASP A 272 -23.82 13.37 -6.46
CA ASP A 272 -24.34 14.69 -6.83
C ASP A 272 -25.02 14.65 -8.21
N GLY A 273 -26.21 15.24 -8.31
CA GLY A 273 -27.01 15.20 -9.53
C GLY A 273 -26.37 15.92 -10.72
N THR A 274 -25.63 17.01 -10.45
CA THR A 274 -24.90 17.75 -11.51
C THR A 274 -23.76 16.89 -12.04
N TYR A 275 -23.02 16.25 -11.14
CA TYR A 275 -21.95 15.33 -11.50
C TYR A 275 -22.49 14.11 -12.26
N ALA A 276 -23.61 13.52 -11.80
CA ALA A 276 -24.29 12.42 -12.49
C ALA A 276 -24.76 12.82 -13.89
N SER A 277 -25.29 14.03 -14.08
CA SER A 277 -25.71 14.55 -15.38
C SER A 277 -24.52 14.78 -16.33
N ALA A 278 -23.43 15.35 -15.83
CA ALA A 278 -22.20 15.51 -16.61
C ALA A 278 -21.64 14.14 -17.03
N MET A 279 -21.64 13.18 -16.12
CA MET A 279 -21.19 11.81 -16.37
C MET A 279 -22.09 11.10 -17.38
N SER A 280 -23.41 11.24 -17.25
CA SER A 280 -24.41 10.74 -18.20
C SER A 280 -24.16 11.22 -19.62
N ASN A 281 -23.91 12.52 -19.78
CA ASN A 281 -23.61 13.13 -21.08
C ASN A 281 -22.30 12.56 -21.67
N GLN A 282 -21.23 12.50 -20.88
CA GLN A 282 -19.94 11.95 -21.34
C GLN A 282 -20.02 10.46 -21.69
N MET A 283 -20.76 9.67 -20.90
CA MET A 283 -20.94 8.24 -21.15
C MET A 283 -21.73 8.01 -22.43
N SER A 284 -22.87 8.69 -22.59
CA SER A 284 -23.80 8.41 -23.68
C SER A 284 -23.37 9.02 -25.01
N ASN A 285 -22.72 10.19 -25.00
CA ASN A 285 -22.34 10.90 -26.23
C ASN A 285 -20.89 10.67 -26.66
N SER A 286 -20.02 10.20 -25.77
CA SER A 286 -18.59 10.05 -26.08
C SER A 286 -18.10 8.64 -25.80
N LEU A 287 -18.30 8.12 -24.59
CA LEU A 287 -17.67 6.86 -24.22
C LEU A 287 -18.31 5.63 -24.90
N PHE A 288 -19.65 5.57 -24.89
CA PHE A 288 -20.47 4.50 -25.48
C PHE A 288 -21.19 5.00 -26.73
N SER A 289 -20.44 5.68 -27.59
CA SER A 289 -20.89 6.13 -28.90
C SER A 289 -19.74 5.98 -29.88
N GLY A 290 -19.92 5.11 -30.86
CA GLY A 290 -18.92 4.91 -31.90
C GLY A 290 -19.13 3.65 -32.70
N ASP A 291 -18.50 3.65 -33.85
CA ASP A 291 -18.44 2.52 -34.76
C ASP A 291 -16.99 2.09 -34.98
N CYS A 292 -16.82 0.82 -35.32
CA CYS A 292 -15.52 0.29 -35.67
C CYS A 292 -15.59 -0.50 -36.96
N SER A 293 -14.62 -0.23 -37.83
CA SER A 293 -14.48 -0.87 -39.12
C SER A 293 -13.39 -1.93 -39.09
N TYR A 294 -13.58 -2.99 -39.86
CA TYR A 294 -12.57 -4.04 -40.04
C TYR A 294 -12.26 -4.20 -41.52
N ASP A 295 -10.97 -4.32 -41.82
CA ASP A 295 -10.46 -4.65 -43.15
C ASP A 295 -9.37 -5.72 -43.03
N ASP A 296 -9.29 -6.63 -44.00
CA ASP A 296 -8.32 -7.73 -44.03
C ASP A 296 -6.86 -7.22 -44.01
N SER A 297 -6.65 -5.97 -44.42
CA SER A 297 -5.35 -5.30 -44.35
C SER A 297 -4.89 -4.96 -42.92
N GLN A 298 -5.77 -5.03 -41.92
CA GLN A 298 -5.54 -4.58 -40.54
C GLN A 298 -4.97 -5.68 -39.62
N ALA A 299 -4.53 -6.81 -40.18
CA ALA A 299 -3.86 -7.90 -39.46
C ALA A 299 -4.62 -8.44 -38.23
N GLY A 300 -5.95 -8.45 -38.28
CA GLY A 300 -6.80 -8.94 -37.19
C GLY A 300 -7.18 -7.88 -36.14
N HIS A 301 -6.81 -6.61 -36.33
CA HIS A 301 -7.21 -5.52 -35.45
C HIS A 301 -8.39 -4.73 -36.03
N ILE A 302 -9.38 -4.41 -35.19
CA ILE A 302 -10.49 -3.53 -35.58
C ILE A 302 -10.09 -2.06 -35.43
N ASN A 303 -10.48 -1.22 -36.38
CA ASN A 303 -10.23 0.21 -36.36
C ASN A 303 -11.48 0.98 -35.90
N CYS A 304 -11.41 1.52 -34.68
CA CYS A 304 -12.47 2.34 -34.08
C CYS A 304 -12.22 3.86 -34.18
N GLY A 305 -11.20 4.30 -34.93
CA GLY A 305 -10.89 5.72 -35.10
C GLY A 305 -10.68 6.47 -33.77
N GLU A 306 -11.51 7.48 -33.50
CA GLU A 306 -11.46 8.26 -32.26
C GLU A 306 -11.95 7.49 -31.04
N SER A 307 -12.79 6.46 -31.22
CA SER A 307 -13.34 5.60 -30.18
C SER A 307 -12.51 4.33 -29.96
N TRP A 308 -11.17 4.44 -30.08
CA TRP A 308 -10.21 3.34 -29.97
C TRP A 308 -10.35 2.47 -28.71
N TRP A 309 -10.89 3.02 -27.62
CA TRP A 309 -11.14 2.30 -26.38
C TRP A 309 -12.27 1.28 -26.44
N LEU A 310 -13.08 1.28 -27.50
CA LEU A 310 -14.11 0.26 -27.74
C LEU A 310 -13.52 -1.02 -28.34
N ALA A 311 -12.35 -0.95 -28.99
CA ALA A 311 -11.73 -2.10 -29.66
C ALA A 311 -11.58 -3.37 -28.79
N PRO A 312 -11.24 -3.29 -27.48
CA PRO A 312 -11.18 -4.45 -26.61
C PRO A 312 -12.50 -5.23 -26.48
N LEU A 313 -13.66 -4.58 -26.64
CA LEU A 313 -14.97 -5.23 -26.55
C LEU A 313 -15.18 -6.27 -27.66
N TRP A 314 -14.53 -6.09 -28.80
CA TRP A 314 -14.66 -7.00 -29.94
C TRP A 314 -13.92 -8.34 -29.75
N GLY A 315 -12.94 -8.38 -28.83
CA GLY A 315 -12.23 -9.61 -28.46
C GLY A 315 -11.61 -10.35 -29.64
N GLU A 316 -11.04 -9.64 -30.62
CA GLU A 316 -10.47 -10.23 -31.85
C GLU A 316 -11.47 -11.13 -32.59
N MET A 317 -12.72 -10.66 -32.74
CA MET A 317 -13.82 -11.41 -33.36
C MET A 317 -14.30 -12.63 -32.54
N ASN A 318 -14.06 -12.64 -31.23
CA ASN A 318 -14.48 -13.70 -30.32
C ASN A 318 -15.27 -13.16 -29.12
N ALA A 319 -16.05 -12.09 -29.32
CA ALA A 319 -16.93 -11.55 -28.29
C ALA A 319 -18.11 -12.51 -27.98
N THR A 320 -18.39 -12.72 -26.70
CA THR A 320 -19.60 -13.36 -26.16
C THR A 320 -20.38 -12.39 -25.27
N PHE A 321 -21.62 -12.73 -24.92
CA PHE A 321 -22.44 -11.90 -24.04
C PHE A 321 -21.75 -11.72 -22.68
N GLU A 322 -21.23 -12.81 -22.12
CA GLU A 322 -20.51 -12.82 -20.85
C GLU A 322 -19.23 -11.96 -20.91
N SER A 323 -18.52 -11.97 -22.04
CA SER A 323 -17.33 -11.11 -22.21
C SER A 323 -17.68 -9.63 -22.24
N LEU A 324 -18.82 -9.27 -22.85
CA LEU A 324 -19.31 -7.89 -22.90
C LEU A 324 -19.80 -7.46 -21.52
N GLU A 325 -20.61 -8.28 -20.85
CA GLU A 325 -21.08 -8.04 -19.50
C GLU A 325 -19.90 -7.83 -18.54
N ALA A 326 -18.90 -8.71 -18.57
CA ALA A 326 -17.70 -8.58 -17.76
C ALA A 326 -16.92 -7.29 -18.05
N ALA A 327 -16.72 -6.94 -19.32
CA ALA A 327 -16.02 -5.70 -19.69
C ALA A 327 -16.74 -4.45 -19.19
N ILE A 328 -18.08 -4.44 -19.22
CA ILE A 328 -18.87 -3.33 -18.68
C ILE A 328 -18.84 -3.32 -17.16
N ASP A 329 -18.89 -4.48 -16.48
CA ASP A 329 -18.76 -4.55 -15.01
C ASP A 329 -17.38 -4.07 -14.55
N ASP A 330 -16.31 -4.48 -15.22
CA ASP A 330 -14.93 -4.03 -14.99
C ASP A 330 -14.80 -2.51 -15.15
N PHE A 331 -15.45 -1.95 -16.17
CA PHE A 331 -15.55 -0.52 -16.35
C PHE A 331 -16.23 0.16 -15.16
N THR A 332 -17.38 -0.35 -14.70
CA THR A 332 -18.09 0.24 -13.54
C THR A 332 -17.29 0.12 -12.25
N THR A 333 -16.57 -0.97 -12.06
CA THR A 333 -15.67 -1.20 -10.93
C THR A 333 -14.52 -0.20 -10.96
N THR A 334 -13.89 0.00 -12.12
CA THR A 334 -12.84 1.00 -12.31
C THR A 334 -13.33 2.42 -12.00
N VAL A 335 -14.50 2.80 -12.51
CA VAL A 335 -15.07 4.13 -12.25
C VAL A 335 -15.41 4.26 -10.77
N THR A 336 -15.98 3.23 -10.15
CA THR A 336 -16.30 3.21 -8.72
C THR A 336 -15.07 3.39 -7.86
N ASN A 337 -13.97 2.69 -8.15
CA ASN A 337 -12.70 2.85 -7.42
C ASN A 337 -12.16 4.28 -7.53
N LYS A 338 -12.24 4.89 -8.71
CA LYS A 338 -11.87 6.30 -8.89
C LYS A 338 -12.77 7.24 -8.09
N LEU A 339 -14.09 7.03 -8.11
CA LEU A 339 -15.04 7.81 -7.31
C LEU A 339 -14.73 7.70 -5.82
N ARG A 340 -14.37 6.51 -5.32
CA ARG A 340 -13.98 6.28 -3.93
C ARG A 340 -12.72 7.05 -3.53
N MET A 341 -11.73 7.13 -4.41
CA MET A 341 -10.47 7.83 -4.13
C MET A 341 -10.57 9.35 -4.18
N THR A 342 -11.50 9.89 -4.98
CA THR A 342 -11.71 11.35 -5.11
C THR A 342 -12.90 11.87 -4.32
N GLY A 343 -13.73 10.97 -3.78
CA GLY A 343 -14.98 11.29 -3.09
C GLY A 343 -14.77 11.94 -1.73
N ASN A 344 -15.81 12.63 -1.27
CA ASN A 344 -15.86 13.30 0.03
C ASN A 344 -16.74 12.50 1.00
N GLY A 345 -16.48 12.65 2.31
CA GLY A 345 -17.29 11.99 3.34
C GLY A 345 -18.63 12.66 3.64
N PRO A 346 -19.53 11.97 4.34
CA PRO A 346 -20.87 12.47 4.67
C PRO A 346 -20.87 13.71 5.57
N ASP A 347 -19.85 13.90 6.40
CA ASP A 347 -19.69 15.06 7.30
C ASP A 347 -18.75 16.11 6.69
N VAL A 348 -19.13 16.52 5.48
CA VAL A 348 -18.43 17.34 4.48
C VAL A 348 -17.78 18.64 5.01
N LYS A 349 -18.14 19.13 6.20
CA LYS A 349 -17.61 20.41 6.74
C LYS A 349 -17.28 20.33 8.22
N VAL A 350 -16.05 19.96 8.54
CA VAL A 350 -15.41 20.36 9.80
C VAL A 350 -14.60 21.62 9.51
N GLY A 351 -15.27 22.77 9.44
CA GLY A 351 -14.66 24.05 9.03
C GLY A 351 -14.81 24.34 7.53
N ASP A 352 -13.78 24.92 6.90
CA ASP A 352 -13.77 25.34 5.49
C ASP A 352 -13.16 24.31 4.51
N GLU A 353 -12.61 23.21 5.02
CA GLU A 353 -11.94 22.18 4.20
C GLU A 353 -12.80 20.94 4.02
N TRP A 354 -12.82 20.40 2.79
CA TRP A 354 -13.49 19.15 2.45
C TRP A 354 -12.65 17.98 2.97
N THR A 355 -13.18 17.23 3.93
CA THR A 355 -12.51 16.04 4.47
C THR A 355 -12.81 14.82 3.59
N ARG A 356 -11.75 14.15 3.15
CA ARG A 356 -11.86 12.81 2.53
C ARG A 356 -12.38 11.84 3.59
N SER A 357 -13.30 10.98 3.21
CA SER A 357 -13.70 9.86 4.07
C SER A 357 -12.71 8.72 3.93
N SER A 358 -12.31 8.14 5.05
CA SER A 358 -11.49 6.93 5.10
C SER A 358 -12.14 5.91 6.00
N THR A 359 -12.23 4.66 5.56
CA THR A 359 -12.65 3.56 6.42
C THR A 359 -11.47 3.13 7.28
N LEU A 360 -11.59 3.36 8.59
CA LEU A 360 -10.57 2.95 9.56
C LEU A 360 -10.71 1.45 9.87
N GLY A 361 -9.58 0.77 9.96
CA GLY A 361 -9.49 -0.65 10.31
C GLY A 361 -8.59 -0.86 11.52
N LEU A 362 -8.66 -2.05 12.11
CA LEU A 362 -7.78 -2.52 13.17
C LEU A 362 -6.49 -3.07 12.56
N VAL A 363 -5.36 -2.66 13.14
CA VAL A 363 -4.02 -3.07 12.73
C VAL A 363 -3.50 -4.10 13.73
N TYR A 364 -3.20 -5.32 13.29
CA TYR A 364 -2.56 -6.30 14.17
C TYR A 364 -1.06 -6.05 14.23
N GLU A 365 -0.57 -5.56 15.37
CA GLU A 365 0.86 -5.38 15.61
C GLU A 365 1.47 -6.65 16.22
N SER A 366 2.50 -7.20 15.56
CA SER A 366 3.26 -8.30 16.13
C SER A 366 4.24 -7.77 17.18
N SER A 367 3.90 -7.89 18.46
CA SER A 367 4.83 -7.60 19.55
C SER A 367 5.71 -8.82 19.86
N THR A 368 7.02 -8.61 20.00
CA THR A 368 7.95 -9.65 20.42
C THR A 368 8.03 -9.68 21.94
N CYS A 369 7.36 -10.66 22.55
CA CYS A 369 7.47 -10.90 23.99
C CYS A 369 8.78 -11.63 24.28
N THR A 370 9.84 -10.91 24.66
CA THR A 370 11.07 -11.53 25.14
C THR A 370 10.89 -11.99 26.57
N TYR A 371 10.82 -13.30 26.79
CA TYR A 371 10.89 -13.88 28.13
C TYR A 371 12.35 -14.05 28.55
N PHE A 372 12.73 -13.36 29.62
CA PHE A 372 14.07 -13.46 30.17
C PHE A 372 14.10 -14.53 31.27
N ASP A 373 14.70 -15.69 30.98
CA ASP A 373 14.86 -16.75 31.98
C ASP A 373 16.04 -16.42 32.92
N GLN A 374 15.71 -16.13 34.18
CA GLN A 374 16.65 -15.75 35.23
C GLN A 374 17.75 -16.82 35.48
N ARG A 375 17.53 -18.08 35.07
CA ARG A 375 18.54 -19.15 35.17
C ARG A 375 19.80 -18.82 34.36
N TRP A 376 19.68 -18.07 33.27
CA TRP A 376 20.81 -17.69 32.43
C TRP A 376 21.70 -16.60 33.07
N ILE A 377 21.21 -15.85 34.06
CA ILE A 377 22.00 -14.88 34.84
C ILE A 377 22.84 -15.57 35.92
N SER A 378 22.48 -16.78 36.34
CA SER A 378 23.15 -17.45 37.46
C SER A 378 24.64 -17.65 37.22
N LEU A 379 25.04 -18.11 36.02
CA LEU A 379 26.43 -18.36 35.66
C LEU A 379 27.31 -17.09 35.71
N PRO A 380 26.97 -15.99 35.01
CA PRO A 380 27.78 -14.77 35.08
C PRO A 380 27.81 -14.16 36.49
N LEU A 381 26.72 -14.25 37.25
CA LEU A 381 26.68 -13.77 38.64
C LEU A 381 27.63 -14.56 39.55
N ILE A 382 27.61 -15.90 39.45
CA ILE A 382 28.53 -16.77 40.19
C ILE A 382 29.98 -16.47 39.81
N LEU A 383 30.25 -16.27 38.51
CA LEU A 383 31.60 -16.00 38.02
C LEU A 383 32.14 -14.66 38.56
N VAL A 384 31.31 -13.62 38.60
CA VAL A 384 31.65 -12.33 39.22
C VAL A 384 31.93 -12.48 40.73
N LEU A 385 31.11 -13.26 41.45
CA LEU A 385 31.32 -13.51 42.88
C LEU A 385 32.62 -14.27 43.17
N ILE A 386 32.95 -15.28 42.36
CA ILE A 386 34.21 -16.03 42.47
C ILE A 386 35.40 -15.10 42.21
N CYS A 387 35.33 -14.26 41.16
CA CYS A 387 36.38 -13.29 40.86
C CYS A 387 36.58 -12.28 42.00
N ALA A 388 35.48 -11.75 42.56
CA ALA A 388 35.54 -10.85 43.70
C ALA A 388 36.17 -11.52 44.93
N PHE A 389 35.78 -12.76 45.22
CA PHE A 389 36.35 -13.55 46.32
C PHE A 389 37.85 -13.80 46.13
N LEU A 390 38.29 -14.23 44.95
CA LEU A 390 39.71 -14.45 44.64
C LEU A 390 40.52 -13.15 44.76
N LEU A 391 39.98 -12.03 44.30
CA LEU A 391 40.63 -10.73 44.42
C LEU A 391 40.78 -10.31 45.90
N LEU A 392 39.73 -10.48 46.70
CA LEU A 392 39.76 -10.20 48.13
C LEU A 392 40.76 -11.10 48.85
N TRP A 393 40.82 -12.38 48.48
CA TRP A 393 41.80 -13.34 48.99
C TRP A 393 43.24 -12.92 48.68
N ILE A 394 43.50 -12.46 47.45
CA ILE A 394 44.82 -11.95 47.06
C ILE A 394 45.20 -10.70 47.85
N ILE A 395 44.26 -9.77 48.07
CA ILE A 395 44.49 -8.57 48.89
C ILE A 395 44.83 -8.95 50.33
N VAL A 396 44.07 -9.86 50.93
CA VAL A 396 44.33 -10.35 52.30
C VAL A 396 45.69 -11.00 52.35
N LYS A 397 45.99 -11.96 51.45
CA LYS A 397 47.29 -12.65 51.44
C LYS A 397 48.48 -11.69 51.27
N ASN A 398 48.34 -10.67 50.42
CA ASN A 398 49.36 -9.63 50.23
C ASN A 398 49.58 -8.83 51.53
N TYR A 399 48.50 -8.53 52.26
CA TYR A 399 48.58 -7.83 53.53
C TYR A 399 49.20 -8.69 54.65
N THR A 400 48.90 -9.99 54.70
CA THR A 400 49.42 -10.89 55.74
C THR A 400 50.88 -11.27 55.52
N ASP A 401 51.31 -11.42 54.27
CA ASP A 401 52.69 -11.74 53.89
C ASP A 401 53.33 -10.59 53.07
N PRO A 402 53.63 -9.43 53.69
CA PRO A 402 54.18 -8.26 53.00
C PRO A 402 55.59 -8.51 52.41
N ASP A 403 56.27 -9.56 52.89
CA ASP A 403 57.62 -9.94 52.48
C ASP A 403 57.66 -10.83 51.22
N GLN A 404 56.50 -11.20 50.65
CA GLN A 404 56.46 -11.82 49.32
C GLN A 404 56.45 -10.72 48.25
N PRO A 405 57.57 -10.45 47.55
CA PRO A 405 57.56 -9.55 46.41
C PRO A 405 56.56 -10.08 45.38
N VAL A 406 55.48 -9.33 45.18
CA VAL A 406 54.49 -9.61 44.14
C VAL A 406 55.10 -9.24 42.81
N TRP A 407 55.93 -10.14 42.29
CA TRP A 407 56.40 -10.07 40.91
C TRP A 407 55.18 -10.29 40.03
N LYS A 408 54.54 -9.19 39.63
CA LYS A 408 53.56 -9.17 38.55
C LYS A 408 54.27 -9.56 37.26
N GLY A 409 54.54 -10.85 37.04
CA GLY A 409 54.96 -11.47 35.78
C GLY A 409 56.10 -10.83 34.99
N SER A 410 56.86 -9.88 35.56
CA SER A 410 57.81 -9.05 34.82
C SER A 410 59.20 -9.22 35.41
N VAL A 411 60.08 -9.80 34.59
CA VAL A 411 61.50 -10.09 34.89
C VAL A 411 62.35 -8.80 34.90
N LEU A 412 61.77 -7.68 34.49
CA LEU A 412 62.43 -6.39 34.29
C LEU A 412 63.17 -5.83 35.53
N PRO A 413 62.62 -5.88 36.76
CA PRO A 413 63.31 -5.31 37.91
C PRO A 413 64.56 -6.11 38.32
N LEU A 414 64.63 -7.39 37.94
CA LEU A 414 65.77 -8.28 38.21
C LEU A 414 66.97 -7.97 37.30
N MET A 415 66.73 -7.39 36.12
CA MET A 415 67.78 -6.83 35.26
C MET A 415 68.25 -5.44 35.72
N PHE A 416 67.34 -4.57 36.17
CA PHE A 416 67.65 -3.18 36.54
C PHE A 416 68.46 -3.04 37.83
N PHE A 417 68.29 -3.95 38.79
CA PHE A 417 68.97 -3.89 40.09
C PHE A 417 70.09 -4.93 40.23
N GLY A 418 70.70 -5.31 39.10
CA GLY A 418 71.77 -6.31 38.93
C GLY A 418 72.38 -6.82 40.24
N LEU A 419 72.27 -8.15 40.44
CA LEU A 419 72.69 -8.90 41.63
C LEU A 419 73.93 -8.30 42.32
N HIS A 420 73.73 -7.35 43.23
CA HIS A 420 74.76 -6.95 44.17
C HIS A 420 74.86 -8.06 45.20
N GLY A 421 75.75 -9.02 44.97
CA GLY A 421 76.56 -9.50 46.09
C GLY A 421 77.67 -8.46 46.35
N PRO A 422 78.40 -8.50 47.47
CA PRO A 422 78.24 -9.25 48.71
C PRO A 422 78.43 -8.33 49.94
N GLY A 423 78.38 -8.88 51.16
CA GLY A 423 78.89 -8.19 52.34
C GLY A 423 80.39 -7.90 52.25
N GLY A 424 80.79 -6.65 52.51
CA GLY A 424 82.20 -6.25 52.70
C GLY A 424 82.47 -4.81 52.27
N PRO A 425 82.94 -3.90 53.15
CA PRO A 425 82.96 -2.47 52.83
C PRO A 425 84.37 -1.86 52.64
N VAL A 426 84.37 -0.71 51.94
CA VAL A 426 85.30 0.45 51.96
C VAL A 426 86.68 0.32 51.31
N GLN A 427 86.96 1.14 50.28
CA GLN A 427 87.97 2.22 50.38
C GLN A 427 88.02 3.15 49.15
N ASN A 428 87.91 4.43 49.49
CA ASN A 428 88.06 5.67 48.72
C ASN A 428 89.04 5.66 47.54
N ALA A 429 88.57 6.06 46.35
CA ALA A 429 89.37 6.86 45.42
C ALA A 429 88.49 7.64 44.43
N ARG A 430 88.29 8.93 44.77
CA ARG A 430 88.28 10.10 43.87
C ARG A 430 87.44 10.01 42.58
N ASP A 431 86.15 10.28 42.74
CA ASP A 431 85.32 11.16 41.87
C ASP A 431 83.97 11.41 42.58
N GLY A 432 84.06 11.80 43.85
CA GLY A 432 82.96 11.75 44.82
C GLY A 432 82.30 13.09 45.17
N GLU A 433 82.51 14.15 44.40
CA GLU A 433 81.97 15.48 44.76
C GLU A 433 80.52 15.70 44.30
N ALA A 434 79.99 14.82 43.42
CA ALA A 434 78.60 14.86 42.97
C ALA A 434 77.67 13.87 43.71
N LEU A 435 78.22 12.82 44.35
CA LEU A 435 77.46 11.77 45.03
C LEU A 435 77.33 11.99 46.55
N ASP A 436 78.19 12.81 47.16
CA ASP A 436 78.11 13.11 48.60
C ASP A 436 77.03 14.17 48.93
N ARG A 437 76.63 14.98 47.93
CA ARG A 437 75.46 15.87 48.05
C ARG A 437 74.11 15.13 47.99
N SER A 438 74.03 13.94 47.40
CA SER A 438 72.80 13.13 47.44
C SER A 438 72.76 12.17 48.64
N ALA A 439 73.92 11.75 49.16
CA ALA A 439 73.99 10.87 50.32
C ALA A 439 73.67 11.58 51.65
N THR A 440 73.99 12.87 51.77
CA THR A 440 73.64 13.68 52.95
C THR A 440 72.15 14.08 53.02
N PHE A 441 71.45 14.12 51.88
CA PHE A 441 69.99 14.33 51.84
C PHE A 441 69.22 13.12 52.39
N VAL A 442 69.66 11.90 52.07
CA VAL A 442 68.98 10.64 52.43
C VAL A 442 69.20 10.21 53.89
N ARG A 443 70.19 10.79 54.58
CA ARG A 443 70.48 10.45 55.99
C ARG A 443 69.77 11.33 57.01
N ASN A 444 69.41 12.58 56.66
CA ASN A 444 68.73 13.51 57.57
C ASN A 444 67.22 13.67 57.30
N HIS A 445 66.72 13.20 56.17
CA HIS A 445 65.28 13.04 55.94
C HIS A 445 65.04 11.60 55.46
N GLY A 446 64.23 10.86 56.20
CA GLY A 446 63.89 9.46 55.90
C GLY A 446 63.53 9.28 54.43
N ARG A 447 63.96 8.13 53.89
CA ARG A 447 63.90 7.69 52.48
C ARG A 447 62.51 7.89 51.85
N ALA A 448 62.25 9.10 51.36
CA ALA A 448 61.21 9.34 50.38
C ALA A 448 61.68 8.77 49.04
N ALA A 449 60.80 8.03 48.38
CA ALA A 449 61.02 7.53 47.02
C ALA A 449 61.43 8.69 46.09
N PRO A 450 62.36 8.48 45.14
CA PRO A 450 62.80 9.53 44.24
C PRO A 450 61.60 10.13 43.50
N GLU A 451 61.53 11.47 43.45
CA GLU A 451 60.41 12.18 42.85
C GLU A 451 60.18 11.72 41.40
N LEU A 452 58.92 11.36 41.11
CA LEU A 452 58.46 10.85 39.81
C LEU A 452 58.88 11.75 38.64
N GLY A 453 59.05 13.06 38.88
CA GLY A 453 59.50 14.03 37.89
C GLY A 453 60.92 13.76 37.39
N ARG A 454 61.82 13.31 38.26
CA ARG A 454 63.20 12.99 37.87
C ARG A 454 63.28 11.67 37.10
N ILE A 455 62.45 10.68 37.45
CA ILE A 455 62.30 9.44 36.67
C ILE A 455 61.74 9.75 35.29
N ARG A 456 60.78 10.67 35.19
CA ARG A 456 60.22 11.12 33.91
C ARG A 456 61.25 11.85 33.04
N ASP A 457 62.06 12.71 33.64
CA ASP A 457 63.12 13.46 32.94
C ASP A 457 64.30 12.60 32.50
N GLU A 458 64.57 11.49 33.18
CA GLU A 458 65.58 10.50 32.79
C GLU A 458 65.02 9.49 31.77
N ALA A 459 63.77 9.06 31.92
CA ALA A 459 63.08 8.20 30.95
C ALA A 459 62.88 8.89 29.61
N GLY A 460 62.64 10.22 29.59
CA GLY A 460 62.49 11.01 28.37
C GLY A 460 63.78 11.16 27.54
N ARG A 461 64.95 10.75 28.07
CA ARG A 461 66.25 10.87 27.37
C ARG A 461 66.74 9.55 26.77
N MET A 462 66.00 8.46 26.99
CA MET A 462 66.30 7.15 26.42
C MET A 462 65.40 6.93 25.21
N TRP A 463 66.00 6.55 24.09
CA TRP A 463 65.26 6.04 22.95
C TRP A 463 65.51 4.54 22.84
N VAL A 464 64.51 3.84 22.32
CA VAL A 464 64.56 2.42 22.05
C VAL A 464 64.23 2.26 20.58
N GLN A 465 65.17 1.76 19.78
CA GLN A 465 64.91 1.46 18.38
C GLN A 465 64.68 -0.04 18.23
N PHE A 466 63.52 -0.37 17.68
CA PHE A 466 63.17 -1.75 17.34
C PHE A 466 63.59 -1.99 15.89
N HIS A 467 64.55 -2.86 15.67
CA HIS A 467 64.94 -3.26 14.32
C HIS A 467 63.84 -4.14 13.71
N GLY A 468 63.13 -3.61 12.72
CA GLY A 468 62.19 -4.36 11.89
C GLY A 468 62.92 -5.14 10.80
N GLY A 469 63.55 -6.25 11.18
CA GLY A 469 64.23 -7.19 10.28
C GLY A 469 63.96 -8.65 10.69
N LYS A 470 64.17 -9.61 9.77
CA LYS A 470 63.73 -11.01 9.88
C LYS A 470 64.43 -11.87 10.95
N ASP A 471 65.30 -11.30 11.78
CA ASP A 471 65.87 -11.97 12.96
C ASP A 471 65.53 -11.14 14.22
N PRO A 472 64.64 -11.63 15.11
CA PRO A 472 64.24 -10.89 16.29
C PRO A 472 65.27 -11.06 17.41
N GLY A 473 65.62 -9.96 18.10
CA GLY A 473 66.07 -10.08 19.49
C GLY A 473 67.37 -9.39 19.89
N PHE A 474 67.70 -8.22 19.36
CA PHE A 474 68.64 -7.31 20.02
C PHE A 474 68.04 -5.92 20.18
N VAL A 475 68.07 -5.42 21.41
CA VAL A 475 67.61 -4.10 21.83
C VAL A 475 68.85 -3.28 22.14
N ASP A 476 69.13 -2.27 21.34
CA ASP A 476 70.18 -1.30 21.66
C ASP A 476 69.59 -0.14 22.47
N LEU A 477 70.27 0.20 23.56
CA LEU A 477 69.91 1.29 24.47
C LEU A 477 70.98 2.38 24.34
N GLY A 478 70.57 3.56 23.87
CA GLY A 478 71.44 4.72 23.72
C GLY A 478 71.01 5.89 24.59
N THR A 479 71.99 6.63 25.13
CA THR A 479 71.75 7.93 25.79
C THR A 479 72.29 9.06 24.92
N SER A 480 71.43 10.02 24.58
CA SER A 480 71.73 11.15 23.68
C SER A 480 72.66 12.20 24.33
N LYS A 481 73.91 11.83 24.63
CA LYS A 481 74.88 12.75 25.22
C LYS A 481 76.18 12.93 24.44
N ASN A 482 76.38 12.24 23.31
CA ASN A 482 77.52 12.49 22.41
C ASN A 482 77.05 12.73 20.97
N HIS A 483 77.25 13.97 20.50
CA HIS A 483 77.02 14.45 19.13
C HIS A 483 78.02 13.87 18.10
N ARG A 484 78.21 12.54 18.04
CA ARG A 484 79.16 11.92 17.11
C ARG A 484 78.72 10.61 16.43
N ASP A 485 77.43 10.28 16.40
CA ASP A 485 76.94 9.19 15.56
C ASP A 485 76.29 9.79 14.29
N ALA A 486 77.09 9.86 13.23
CA ALA A 486 76.85 10.61 12.00
C ALA A 486 76.07 9.83 10.92
N GLU A 487 75.21 8.88 11.29
CA GLU A 487 74.42 8.11 10.30
C GLU A 487 72.92 8.42 10.29
N ALA A 488 72.48 9.45 11.03
CA ALA A 488 71.09 9.90 11.04
C ALA A 488 70.87 11.23 10.31
N SER A 489 71.63 11.53 9.26
CA SER A 489 71.33 12.69 8.41
C SER A 489 71.46 12.40 6.91
N VAL A 490 70.29 12.41 6.26
CA VAL A 490 70.06 12.73 4.84
C VAL A 490 70.56 11.72 3.82
N SER A 491 69.62 10.96 3.22
CA SER A 491 69.49 10.61 1.78
C SER A 491 68.51 9.44 1.67
N SER A 492 67.62 9.29 0.69
CA SER A 492 67.14 10.11 -0.42
C SER A 492 66.05 9.22 -1.08
N LEU A 493 64.83 9.72 -1.27
CA LEU A 493 64.28 10.05 -2.59
C LEU A 493 63.75 8.89 -3.46
N LEU A 494 62.47 9.07 -3.86
CA LEU A 494 61.80 8.64 -5.11
C LEU A 494 61.38 7.15 -5.18
N ALA A 495 60.24 6.72 -5.73
CA ALA A 495 59.14 7.25 -6.54
C ALA A 495 57.95 6.26 -6.34
N GLY A 496 56.69 6.51 -6.67
CA GLY A 496 56.09 7.56 -7.47
C GLY A 496 54.56 7.53 -7.39
N GLN A 497 53.99 8.66 -7.81
CA GLN A 497 52.57 8.91 -8.01
C GLN A 497 52.05 8.19 -9.27
N GLY A 498 50.81 7.71 -9.22
CA GLY A 498 50.01 7.35 -10.39
C GLY A 498 48.60 7.94 -10.27
N LYS A 499 48.28 8.93 -11.12
CA LYS A 499 47.03 9.71 -11.20
C LYS A 499 45.95 8.99 -12.07
N PRO A 500 44.68 9.47 -12.09
CA PRO A 500 43.48 8.70 -12.43
C PRO A 500 43.14 8.68 -13.94
N LYS A 501 42.19 7.83 -14.33
CA LYS A 501 41.52 7.88 -15.65
C LYS A 501 40.00 7.68 -15.54
N ARG A 502 39.33 8.65 -16.16
CA ARG A 502 37.99 8.72 -16.79
C ARG A 502 36.77 8.29 -16.01
#